data_AF-X0TGC3-F1
#
_entry.id   AF-X0TGC3-F1
#
_cell.length_a   1.000
_cell.length_b   1.000
_cell.length_c   1.000
_cell.angle_alpha   90.00
_cell.angle_beta   90.00
_cell.angle_gamma   90.00
#
_symmetry.space_group_name_H-M   'P 1'
#
loop_
_entity.id
_entity.type
_entity.pdbx_description
1 polymer ?
#
loop_
_entity_poly.entity_id
_entity_poly.type
_entity_poly.pdbx_seq_one_letter_code
_entity_poly.pdbx_strand_id
1 'polypeptide(L)'
;RRLTAAGLWARFAGARVEEASPGCLVFWKTGSGHIRHIEFCIGNGLSLGASGGGSSTRTEQDAILRNAFIKVRPIEGRGTVAGFVDPFRA
;
A
#
# COMPACT_ATOMS: atom_id res chain seq x y z
N ARG A 1 -3.15 -17.97 -7.91
CA ARG A 1 -2.15 -17.52 -6.90
C ARG A 1 -2.62 -16.17 -6.35
N ARG A 2 -2.93 -16.02 -5.05
CA ARG A 2 -3.35 -14.71 -4.49
C ARG A 2 -2.15 -13.76 -4.46
N LEU A 3 -2.29 -12.58 -5.05
CA LEU A 3 -1.29 -11.51 -5.01
C LEU A 3 -1.51 -10.71 -3.71
N THR A 4 -0.83 -11.12 -2.63
CA THR A 4 -0.77 -10.35 -1.38
C THR A 4 0.20 -9.18 -1.53
N ALA A 5 0.17 -8.21 -0.60
CA ALA A 5 1.19 -7.14 -0.57
C ALA A 5 2.62 -7.73 -0.52
N ALA A 6 2.85 -8.73 0.33
CA ALA A 6 4.13 -9.45 0.37
C ALA A 6 4.48 -10.14 -0.97
N GLY A 7 3.48 -10.73 -1.65
CA GLY A 7 3.68 -11.36 -2.95
C GLY A 7 4.07 -10.35 -4.04
N LEU A 8 3.47 -9.16 -4.04
CA LEU A 8 3.83 -8.08 -4.95
C LEU A 8 5.22 -7.52 -4.64
N TRP A 9 5.55 -7.33 -3.36
CA TRP A 9 6.88 -6.91 -2.93
C TRP A 9 7.99 -7.86 -3.38
N ALA A 10 7.74 -9.18 -3.33
CA ALA A 10 8.66 -10.19 -3.84
C ALA A 10 8.72 -10.20 -5.37
N ARG A 11 7.57 -10.09 -6.04
CA ARG A 11 7.48 -10.08 -7.51
C ARG A 11 8.29 -8.94 -8.14
N PHE A 12 8.26 -7.76 -7.53
CA PHE A 12 8.93 -6.55 -8.05
C PHE A 12 10.25 -6.23 -7.34
N ALA A 13 10.95 -7.23 -6.79
CA ALA A 13 12.18 -7.00 -6.05
C ALA A 13 13.27 -6.28 -6.87
N GLY A 14 13.33 -6.51 -8.19
CA GLY A 14 14.27 -5.87 -9.11
C GLY A 14 13.91 -4.43 -9.52
N ALA A 15 12.71 -3.96 -9.14
CA ALA A 15 12.21 -2.63 -9.51
C ALA A 15 12.02 -1.71 -8.30
N ARG A 16 12.76 -1.99 -7.21
CA ARG A 16 12.78 -1.15 -6.01
C ARG A 16 13.50 0.16 -6.29
N VAL A 17 13.00 1.23 -5.69
CA VAL A 17 13.56 2.58 -5.81
C VAL A 17 13.76 3.19 -4.43
N GLU A 18 14.73 4.10 -4.29
CA GLU A 18 15.05 4.74 -3.01
C GLU A 18 13.99 5.77 -2.60
N GLU A 19 13.45 6.48 -3.57
CA GLU A 19 12.45 7.53 -3.36
C GLU A 19 11.16 7.23 -4.13
N ALA A 20 10.02 7.60 -3.53
CA ALA A 20 8.73 7.45 -4.17
C ALA A 20 8.44 8.62 -5.12
N SER A 21 8.18 8.31 -6.39
CA SER A 21 7.59 9.24 -7.35
C SER A 21 6.12 8.88 -7.61
N PRO A 22 5.31 9.79 -8.19
CA PRO A 22 4.01 9.42 -8.73
C PRO A 22 4.13 8.18 -9.61
N GLY A 23 3.25 7.19 -9.43
CA GLY A 23 3.34 5.91 -10.13
C GLY A 23 3.89 4.77 -9.29
N CYS A 24 4.72 5.08 -8.28
CA CYS A 24 5.33 4.06 -7.43
C CYS A 24 4.31 3.39 -6.52
N LEU A 25 4.57 2.12 -6.19
CA LEU A 25 3.92 1.40 -5.11
C LEU A 25 4.67 1.62 -3.81
N VAL A 26 3.95 1.97 -2.76
CA VAL A 26 4.48 2.14 -1.40
C VAL A 26 4.09 0.93 -0.57
N PHE A 27 5.05 0.33 0.14
CA PHE A 27 4.81 -0.84 0.97
C PHE A 27 5.06 -0.54 2.44
N TRP A 28 4.18 -1.06 3.31
CA TRP A 28 4.35 -0.97 4.77
C TRP A 28 4.54 -2.35 5.37
N LYS A 29 5.35 -2.40 6.43
CA LYS A 29 5.62 -3.61 7.20
C LYS A 29 4.99 -3.56 8.60
N THR A 30 4.86 -4.74 9.21
CA THR A 30 4.65 -4.88 10.65
C THR A 30 5.95 -4.62 11.42
N GLY A 31 5.89 -4.53 12.74
CA GLY A 31 7.09 -4.51 13.59
C GLY A 31 7.99 -5.74 13.42
N SER A 32 7.42 -6.89 13.06
CA SER A 32 8.15 -8.11 12.72
C SER A 32 8.76 -8.12 11.31
N GLY A 33 8.58 -7.06 10.52
CA GLY A 33 9.12 -6.94 9.18
C GLY A 33 8.25 -7.52 8.05
N HIS A 34 7.11 -8.12 8.37
CA HIS A 34 6.21 -8.69 7.36
C HIS A 34 5.49 -7.58 6.56
N ILE A 35 5.54 -7.65 5.24
CA ILE A 35 4.85 -6.71 4.34
C ILE A 35 3.34 -6.92 4.43
N ARG A 36 2.63 -5.94 5.01
CA ARG A 36 1.21 -6.05 5.35
C ARG A 36 0.28 -5.23 4.46
N HIS A 37 0.79 -4.18 3.82
CA HIS A 37 -0.04 -3.21 3.12
C HIS A 37 0.70 -2.58 1.94
N ILE A 38 -0.07 -2.13 0.96
CA ILE A 38 0.39 -1.49 -0.26
C ILE A 38 -0.57 -0.37 -0.68
N GLU A 39 -0.03 0.72 -1.20
CA GLU A 39 -0.78 1.85 -1.78
C GLU A 39 -0.01 2.45 -2.96
N PHE A 40 -0.65 3.35 -3.71
CA PHE A 40 -0.07 4.01 -4.86
C PHE A 40 0.42 5.41 -4.49
N CYS A 41 1.68 5.75 -4.77
CA CYS A 41 2.19 7.10 -4.61
C CYS A 41 1.58 8.02 -5.68
N ILE A 42 1.03 9.15 -5.26
CA ILE A 42 0.46 10.16 -6.15
C ILE A 42 1.29 11.46 -6.15
N GLY A 43 2.46 11.45 -5.50
CA GLY A 43 3.37 12.59 -5.38
C GLY A 43 3.21 13.36 -4.08
N ASN A 44 4.11 14.31 -3.84
CA ASN A 44 4.11 15.21 -2.67
C ASN A 44 4.02 14.48 -1.31
N GLY A 45 4.64 13.29 -1.21
CA GLY A 45 4.58 12.48 0.00
C GLY A 45 3.20 11.87 0.30
N LEU A 46 2.28 11.87 -0.67
CA LEU A 46 0.93 11.33 -0.54
C LEU A 46 0.78 9.98 -1.25
N SER A 47 -0.04 9.10 -0.65
CA SER A 47 -0.47 7.84 -1.24
C SER A 47 -2.00 7.74 -1.33
N LEU A 48 -2.47 6.99 -2.32
CA LEU A 48 -3.86 6.60 -2.54
C LEU A 48 -4.00 5.11 -2.32
N GLY A 49 -4.88 4.70 -1.41
CA GLY A 49 -5.11 3.28 -1.16
C GLY A 49 -6.38 2.93 -0.44
N ALA A 50 -6.76 1.65 -0.56
CA ALA A 50 -7.86 1.05 0.17
C ALA A 50 -7.47 0.86 1.65
N SER A 51 -8.28 1.38 2.56
CA SER A 51 -7.94 1.34 3.99
C SER A 51 -9.17 1.18 4.86
N GLY A 52 -9.07 0.33 5.88
CA GLY A 52 -10.13 0.08 6.88
C GLY A 52 -10.97 -1.15 6.58
N GLY A 53 -10.87 -1.69 5.36
CA GLY A 53 -11.59 -2.89 4.93
C GLY A 53 -10.86 -4.20 5.24
N GLY A 54 -11.59 -5.29 5.10
CA GLY A 54 -11.11 -6.67 5.23
C GLY A 54 -12.08 -7.66 4.60
N SER A 55 -11.85 -8.97 4.78
CA SER A 55 -12.69 -10.04 4.18
C SER A 55 -14.17 -10.01 4.60
N SER A 56 -14.49 -9.30 5.67
CA SER A 56 -15.84 -9.10 6.19
C SER A 56 -16.50 -7.78 5.75
N THR A 57 -15.83 -6.95 4.94
CA THR A 57 -16.41 -5.69 4.42
C THR A 57 -17.03 -5.98 3.06
N ARG A 58 -18.35 -6.16 3.02
CA ARG A 58 -19.05 -6.71 1.84
C ARG A 58 -20.13 -5.79 1.30
N THR A 59 -20.55 -4.81 2.09
CA THR A 59 -21.57 -3.83 1.73
C THR A 59 -21.03 -2.42 1.89
N GLU A 60 -21.70 -1.45 1.27
CA GLU A 60 -21.43 -0.03 1.50
C GLU A 60 -21.59 0.34 2.99
N GLN A 61 -22.61 -0.22 3.66
CA GLN A 61 -22.82 0.00 5.08
C GLN A 61 -21.65 -0.53 5.92
N ASP A 62 -21.08 -1.70 5.60
CA ASP A 62 -19.86 -2.18 6.26
C ASP A 62 -18.70 -1.21 6.06
N ALA A 63 -18.59 -0.65 4.85
CA ALA A 63 -17.55 0.31 4.52
C ALA A 63 -17.70 1.61 5.30
N ILE A 64 -18.92 2.14 5.42
CA ILE A 64 -19.23 3.31 6.24
C ILE A 64 -18.87 3.04 7.71
N LEU A 65 -19.36 1.94 8.28
CA LEU A 65 -19.16 1.61 9.70
C LEU A 65 -17.67 1.41 10.06
N ARG A 66 -16.88 0.85 9.15
CA ARG A 66 -15.45 0.61 9.37
C ARG A 66 -14.54 1.72 8.83
N ASN A 67 -15.13 2.76 8.25
CA ASN A 67 -14.39 3.78 7.51
C ASN A 67 -13.46 3.13 6.45
N ALA A 68 -13.99 2.15 5.71
CA ALA A 68 -13.28 1.34 4.73
C ALA A 68 -13.41 1.92 3.31
N PHE A 69 -12.63 2.96 3.02
CA PHE A 69 -12.69 3.69 1.75
C PHE A 69 -11.32 3.71 1.05
N ILE A 70 -11.34 4.15 -0.21
CA ILE A 70 -10.14 4.65 -0.88
C ILE A 70 -9.82 6.03 -0.29
N LYS A 71 -8.58 6.23 0.18
CA LYS A 71 -8.20 7.48 0.83
C LYS A 71 -6.85 7.97 0.34
N VAL A 72 -6.73 9.29 0.25
CA VAL A 72 -5.44 9.97 0.09
C VAL A 72 -4.89 10.30 1.47
N ARG A 73 -3.64 9.92 1.75
CA ARG A 73 -2.99 10.21 3.04
C ARG A 73 -1.48 10.43 2.89
N PRO A 74 -0.83 11.09 3.86
CA PRO A 74 0.62 11.11 3.94
C PRO A 74 1.20 9.71 4.09
N ILE A 75 2.27 9.42 3.36
CA ILE A 75 2.99 8.13 3.40
C ILE A 75 3.53 7.85 4.82
N GLU A 76 4.10 8.87 5.45
CA GLU A 76 4.79 8.76 6.75
C GLU A 76 3.83 8.52 7.93
N GLY A 77 2.55 8.92 7.82
CA GLY A 77 1.59 8.86 8.92
C GLY A 77 0.98 7.48 9.19
N ARG A 78 1.30 6.44 8.38
CA ARG A 78 0.65 5.11 8.43
C ARG A 78 1.45 4.04 9.19
N GLY A 79 2.67 4.37 9.62
CA GLY A 79 3.60 3.47 10.31
C GLY A 79 4.86 3.20 9.49
N THR A 80 5.53 2.09 9.76
CA THR A 80 6.85 1.81 9.18
C THR A 80 6.76 1.44 7.69
N VAL A 81 7.28 2.35 6.85
CA VAL A 81 7.50 2.09 5.42
C VAL A 81 8.57 1.01 5.28
N ALA A 82 8.30 0.03 4.42
CA ALA A 82 9.25 -1.00 4.04
C ALA A 82 10.09 -0.60 2.84
N GLY A 83 9.51 0.18 1.92
CA GLY A 83 10.19 0.75 0.76
C GLY A 83 9.21 1.03 -0.38
N PHE A 84 9.79 1.38 -1.53
CA PHE A 84 9.07 1.80 -2.72
C PHE A 84 9.45 0.92 -3.92
N VAL A 85 8.52 0.78 -4.86
CA VAL A 85 8.70 0.03 -6.10
C VAL A 85 8.14 0.86 -7.24
N ASP A 86 8.87 0.98 -8.34
CA ASP A 86 8.32 1.48 -9.61
C ASP A 86 7.94 0.27 -10.49
N PRO A 87 6.66 -0.15 -10.51
CA PRO A 87 6.26 -1.37 -11.21
C PRO A 87 6.35 -1.24 -12.74
N PHE A 88 6.61 -0.04 -13.27
CA PHE A 88 6.72 0.23 -14.71
C PHE A 88 8.18 0.25 -15.20
N ARG A 89 9.16 0.14 -14.30
CA ARG A 89 10.58 -0.09 -14.63
C ARG A 89 10.98 -1.57 -14.65
N ALA A 90 10.06 -2.46 -14.30
CA ALA A 90 10.27 -3.90 -14.16
C ALA A 90 10.26 -4.65 -15.50
#